data_AF-D1Q065-F1
#
_entry.id   AF-D1Q065-F1
#
_cell.length_a   1.000
_cell.length_b   1.000
_cell.length_c   1.000
_cell.angle_alpha   90.00
_cell.angle_beta   90.00
_cell.angle_gamma   90.00
#
_symmetry.space_group_name_H-M   'P 1'
#
loop_
_entity.id
_entity.type
_entity.pdbx_description
1 polymer ?
#
loop_
_entity_poly.entity_id
_entity_poly.type
_entity_poly.pdbx_seq_one_letter_code
_entity_poly.pdbx_strand_id
1 'polypeptide(L)'
;MNISIEELGGIITDFVRVGYNCAVADYDPPQDRLKLSEVKKWLRHRHIEFKTFKGLEEKGLIRARHSGTAINSPLIYSKTEIQKALSTMRVNRIFMNNKINGYGRE
;
A
#
# COMPACT_ATOMS: atom_id res chain seq x y z
N MET A 1 3.75 21.60 -9.47
CA MET A 1 3.99 20.59 -8.42
C MET A 1 5.33 20.91 -7.81
N ASN A 2 5.37 21.47 -6.59
CA ASN A 2 6.62 21.69 -5.89
C ASN A 2 6.77 20.56 -4.85
N ILE A 3 7.72 19.65 -5.06
CA ILE A 3 8.00 18.50 -4.19
C ILE A 3 9.40 18.74 -3.59
N SER A 4 9.53 18.62 -2.27
CA SER A 4 10.84 18.73 -1.63
C SER A 4 11.73 17.53 -1.99
N ILE A 5 13.05 17.69 -1.91
CA ILE A 5 13.97 16.59 -2.20
C ILE A 5 13.77 15.40 -1.23
N GLU A 6 13.40 15.68 0.01
CA GLU A 6 13.07 14.69 1.03
C GLU A 6 11.76 13.94 0.70
N GLU A 7 10.74 14.66 0.23
CA GLU A 7 9.50 14.06 -0.24
C GLU A 7 9.73 13.15 -1.44
N LEU A 8 10.56 13.59 -2.40
CA LEU A 8 10.96 12.80 -3.56
C LEU A 8 11.74 11.55 -3.14
N GLY A 9 12.71 11.68 -2.25
CA GLY A 9 13.47 10.55 -1.70
C GLY A 9 12.58 9.54 -0.97
N GLY A 10 11.55 10.04 -0.26
CA GLY A 10 10.53 9.21 0.36
C GLY A 10 9.69 8.42 -0.65
N ILE A 11 9.23 9.06 -1.74
CA ILE A 11 8.51 8.38 -2.84
C ILE A 11 9.39 7.29 -3.46
N ILE A 12 10.65 7.61 -3.80
CA ILE A 12 11.58 6.65 -4.40
C ILE A 12 11.74 5.43 -3.47
N THR A 13 11.98 5.66 -2.18
CA THR A 13 12.12 4.59 -1.19
C THR A 13 10.87 3.70 -1.13
N ASP A 14 9.69 4.30 -1.21
CA ASP A 14 8.43 3.57 -1.18
C ASP A 14 8.25 2.66 -2.40
N PHE A 15 8.67 3.10 -3.58
CA PHE A 15 8.59 2.30 -4.81
C PHE A 15 9.72 1.28 -4.96
N VAL A 16 10.91 1.52 -4.37
CA VAL A 16 11.94 0.49 -4.22
C VAL A 16 11.40 -0.69 -3.41
N ARG A 17 10.66 -0.43 -2.33
CA ARG A 17 9.98 -1.48 -1.54
C ARG A 17 8.89 -2.19 -2.33
N VAL A 18 8.17 -1.48 -3.21
CA VAL A 18 7.22 -2.14 -4.15
C VAL A 18 7.99 -3.11 -5.03
N GLY A 19 9.10 -2.70 -5.64
CA GLY A 19 9.93 -3.55 -6.49
C GLY A 19 10.45 -4.79 -5.76
N TYR A 20 10.94 -4.62 -4.51
CA TYR A 20 11.35 -5.74 -3.67
C TYR A 20 10.19 -6.71 -3.40
N ASN A 21 9.01 -6.20 -3.03
CA ASN A 21 7.85 -7.04 -2.79
C ASN A 21 7.39 -7.78 -4.06
N CYS A 22 7.42 -7.12 -5.23
CA CYS A 22 7.13 -7.78 -6.51
C CYS A 22 8.08 -8.96 -6.75
N ALA A 23 9.39 -8.77 -6.53
CA ALA A 23 10.36 -9.86 -6.66
C ALA A 23 10.06 -11.01 -5.68
N VAL A 24 9.71 -10.70 -4.42
CA VAL A 24 9.27 -11.73 -3.46
C VAL A 24 8.01 -12.43 -3.94
N ALA A 25 7.02 -11.72 -4.49
CA ALA A 25 5.80 -12.32 -4.99
C ALA A 25 6.03 -13.28 -6.18
N ASP A 26 7.04 -12.98 -7.01
CA ASP A 26 7.39 -13.80 -8.17
C ASP A 26 8.26 -15.01 -7.80
N TYR A 27 9.29 -14.80 -6.96
CA TYR A 27 10.28 -15.83 -6.64
C TYR A 27 9.99 -16.62 -5.35
N ASP A 28 9.28 -16.05 -4.38
CA ASP A 28 8.86 -16.70 -3.13
C ASP A 28 7.41 -16.31 -2.73
N PRO A 29 6.40 -16.74 -3.52
CA PRO A 29 5.02 -16.32 -3.34
C PRO A 29 4.43 -16.54 -1.93
N PRO A 30 4.77 -17.62 -1.19
CA PRO A 30 4.34 -17.79 0.20
C PRO A 30 4.75 -16.63 1.12
N GLN A 31 5.92 -16.01 0.88
CA GLN A 31 6.40 -14.89 1.69
C GLN A 31 5.69 -13.56 1.36
N ASP A 32 5.08 -13.41 0.19
CA ASP A 32 4.27 -12.23 -0.14
C ASP A 32 2.87 -12.28 0.54
N ARG A 33 2.38 -13.47 0.84
CA ARG A 33 1.01 -13.71 1.28
C ARG A 33 0.85 -13.58 2.80
N LEU A 34 -0.14 -12.81 3.24
CA LEU A 34 -0.46 -12.58 4.65
C LEU A 34 -1.94 -12.85 4.95
N LYS A 35 -2.24 -13.49 6.07
CA LYS A 35 -3.57 -13.48 6.69
C LYS A 35 -3.85 -12.11 7.30
N LEU A 36 -5.12 -11.76 7.53
CA LEU A 36 -5.51 -10.47 8.13
C LEU A 36 -4.82 -10.19 9.49
N SER A 37 -4.65 -11.22 10.32
CA SER A 37 -3.96 -11.09 11.61
C SER A 37 -2.47 -10.75 11.45
N GLU A 38 -1.84 -11.23 10.39
CA GLU A 38 -0.45 -10.96 10.04
C GLU A 38 -0.31 -9.58 9.38
N VAL A 39 -1.27 -9.17 8.55
CA VAL A 39 -1.35 -7.80 8.01
C VAL A 39 -1.32 -6.77 9.15
N LYS A 40 -2.15 -6.96 10.19
CA LYS A 40 -2.16 -6.07 11.37
C LYS A 40 -0.79 -5.98 12.05
N LYS A 41 -0.10 -7.13 12.22
CA LYS A 41 1.25 -7.17 12.81
C LYS A 41 2.27 -6.46 11.93
N TRP A 42 2.23 -6.72 10.62
CA TRP A 42 3.14 -6.16 9.64
C TRP A 42 3.00 -4.64 9.52
N LEU A 43 1.77 -4.12 9.45
CA LEU A 43 1.50 -2.68 9.42
C LEU A 43 2.01 -1.97 10.67
N ARG A 44 1.78 -2.56 11.85
CA ARG A 44 2.28 -2.02 13.12
C ARG A 44 3.81 -1.93 13.16
N HIS A 45 4.51 -2.97 12.70
CA HIS A 45 5.98 -2.94 12.62
C HIS A 45 6.49 -1.85 11.67
N ARG A 46 5.69 -1.47 10.68
CA ARG A 46 6.00 -0.45 9.69
C ARG A 46 5.43 0.94 10.03
N HIS A 47 4.87 1.11 11.22
CA HIS A 47 4.24 2.35 11.68
C HIS A 47 3.13 2.86 10.74
N ILE A 48 2.36 1.95 10.14
CA ILE A 48 1.21 2.28 9.30
C ILE A 48 -0.07 1.99 10.08
N GLU A 49 -0.97 2.96 10.10
CA GLU A 49 -2.27 2.79 10.75
C GLU A 49 -3.14 1.75 10.02
N PHE A 50 -3.75 0.85 10.79
CA PHE A 50 -4.65 -0.15 10.23
C PHE A 50 -5.87 0.47 9.54
N LYS A 51 -6.31 1.66 9.99
CA LYS A 51 -7.39 2.42 9.35
C LYS A 51 -7.05 2.82 7.92
N THR A 52 -5.81 3.18 7.64
CA THR A 52 -5.35 3.51 6.28
C THR A 52 -5.48 2.29 5.37
N PHE A 53 -5.04 1.12 5.83
CA PHE A 53 -5.22 -0.15 5.10
C PHE A 53 -6.70 -0.44 4.83
N LYS A 54 -7.57 -0.35 5.85
CA LYS A 54 -9.01 -0.60 5.71
C LYS A 54 -9.64 0.33 4.68
N GLY A 55 -9.30 1.61 4.70
CA GLY A 55 -9.83 2.57 3.72
C GLY A 55 -9.36 2.30 2.29
N LEU A 56 -8.20 1.67 2.09
CA LEU A 56 -7.73 1.25 0.77
C LEU A 56 -8.38 -0.06 0.31
N GLU A 57 -8.61 -1.00 1.23
CA GLU A 57 -9.37 -2.23 0.99
C GLU A 57 -10.82 -1.95 0.60
N GLU A 58 -11.51 -1.08 1.34
CA GLU A 58 -12.91 -0.67 1.06
C GLU A 58 -13.05 -0.01 -0.31
N LYS A 59 -12.00 0.67 -0.79
CA LYS A 59 -11.94 1.29 -2.12
C LYS A 59 -11.54 0.30 -3.22
N GLY A 60 -11.31 -0.97 -2.90
CA GLY A 60 -10.90 -2.01 -3.84
C GLY A 60 -9.47 -1.85 -4.38
N LEU A 61 -8.66 -0.98 -3.76
CA LEU A 61 -7.24 -0.77 -4.09
C LEU A 61 -6.34 -1.85 -3.48
N ILE A 62 -6.84 -2.53 -2.45
CA ILE A 62 -6.27 -3.75 -1.87
C ILE A 62 -7.35 -4.82 -1.92
N ARG A 63 -7.03 -6.01 -2.40
CA ARG A 63 -8.01 -7.08 -2.60
C ARG A 63 -7.65 -8.30 -1.78
N ALA A 64 -8.53 -8.65 -0.87
CA ALA A 64 -8.47 -9.93 -0.20
C ALA A 64 -8.77 -11.06 -1.20
N ARG A 65 -8.03 -12.16 -1.12
CA ARG A 65 -8.28 -13.39 -1.87
C ARG A 65 -8.51 -14.53 -0.89
N HIS A 66 -9.48 -15.39 -1.17
CA HIS A 66 -9.63 -16.62 -0.41
C HIS A 66 -8.43 -17.55 -0.67
N SER A 67 -7.90 -18.15 0.39
CA SER A 67 -6.82 -19.15 0.30
C SER A 67 -7.25 -20.47 -0.37
N GLY A 68 -8.56 -20.73 -0.44
CA GLY A 68 -9.10 -21.93 -1.06
C GLY A 68 -10.57 -21.75 -1.45
N THR A 69 -11.19 -22.82 -1.94
CA THR A 69 -12.59 -22.82 -2.42
C THR A 69 -13.62 -23.00 -1.30
N ALA A 70 -13.18 -23.37 -0.10
CA ALA A 70 -14.06 -23.51 1.05
C ALA A 70 -14.64 -22.15 1.48
N ILE A 71 -15.93 -22.15 1.86
CA ILE A 71 -16.67 -20.98 2.34
C ILE A 71 -15.94 -20.28 3.51
N ASN A 72 -15.32 -21.06 4.40
CA ASN A 72 -14.60 -20.55 5.57
C ASN A 72 -13.08 -20.42 5.35
N SER A 73 -12.62 -20.43 4.10
CA SER A 73 -11.19 -20.28 3.84
C SER A 73 -10.71 -18.89 4.26
N PRO A 74 -9.57 -18.78 4.94
CA PRO A 74 -9.07 -17.50 5.40
C PRO A 74 -8.75 -16.57 4.23
N LEU A 75 -9.00 -15.27 4.45
CA LEU A 75 -8.61 -14.20 3.56
C LEU A 75 -7.10 -13.97 3.60
N ILE A 76 -6.51 -13.87 2.41
CA ILE A 76 -5.10 -13.65 2.15
C ILE A 76 -4.93 -12.33 1.39
N TYR A 77 -3.89 -11.60 1.77
CA TYR A 77 -3.49 -10.33 1.19
C TYR A 77 -2.07 -10.42 0.66
N SER A 78 -1.77 -9.65 -0.38
CA SER A 78 -0.42 -9.52 -0.93
C SER A 78 0.30 -8.33 -0.30
N LYS A 79 1.52 -8.54 0.23
CA LYS A 79 2.39 -7.45 0.68
C LYS A 79 2.68 -6.48 -0.46
N THR A 80 2.83 -6.99 -1.67
CA THR A 80 3.03 -6.21 -2.90
C THR A 80 1.85 -5.28 -3.15
N GLU A 81 0.62 -5.81 -3.14
CA GLU A 81 -0.58 -5.00 -3.39
C GLU A 81 -0.78 -3.94 -2.31
N ILE A 82 -0.62 -4.31 -1.03
CA ILE A 82 -0.72 -3.37 0.09
C ILE A 82 0.32 -2.25 -0.06
N GLN A 83 1.58 -2.59 -0.33
CA GLN A 83 2.65 -1.61 -0.47
C GLN A 83 2.38 -0.68 -1.66
N LYS A 84 1.98 -1.23 -2.81
CA LYS A 84 1.66 -0.45 -4.01
C LYS A 84 0.52 0.53 -3.77
N ALA A 85 -0.55 0.09 -3.08
CA ALA A 85 -1.68 0.94 -2.73
C ALA A 85 -1.26 2.10 -1.81
N LEU A 86 -0.45 1.83 -0.77
CA LEU A 86 0.07 2.84 0.15
C LEU A 86 0.97 3.86 -0.57
N SER A 87 1.92 3.39 -1.39
CA SER A 87 2.83 4.24 -2.16
C SER A 87 2.06 5.13 -3.14
N THR A 88 1.06 4.57 -3.83
CA THR A 88 0.22 5.31 -4.77
C THR A 88 -0.63 6.36 -4.06
N MET A 89 -1.19 6.03 -2.89
CA MET A 89 -1.95 6.96 -2.07
C MET A 89 -1.11 8.18 -1.67
N ARG A 90 0.16 7.98 -1.31
CA ARG A 90 1.09 9.08 -0.98
C ARG A 90 1.28 10.02 -2.17
N VAL A 91 1.54 9.48 -3.37
CA VAL A 91 1.67 10.28 -4.60
C VAL A 91 0.38 11.03 -4.91
N ASN A 92 -0.77 10.37 -4.80
CA ASN A 92 -2.07 10.99 -5.04
C ASN A 92 -2.33 12.16 -4.08
N ARG A 93 -1.98 12.03 -2.79
CA ARG A 93 -2.11 13.12 -1.81
C ARG A 93 -1.28 14.35 -2.20
N ILE A 94 -0.04 14.12 -2.65
CA ILE A 94 0.85 15.20 -3.11
C ILE A 94 0.26 15.91 -4.33
N PHE A 95 -0.27 15.13 -5.28
CA PHE A 95 -0.90 15.70 -6.47
C PHE A 95 -2.15 16.52 -6.13
N MET A 96 -3.01 16.01 -5.25
CA MET A 96 -4.24 16.73 -4.84
C MET A 96 -3.95 17.98 -4.02
N ASN A 97 -2.97 17.94 -3.11
CA ASN A 97 -2.56 19.12 -2.35
C ASN A 97 -2.02 20.24 -3.26
N ASN A 98 -1.27 19.88 -4.30
CA ASN A 98 -0.79 20.85 -5.29
C ASN A 98 -1.95 21.51 -6.06
N LYS A 99 -3.03 20.77 -6.36
CA LYS A 99 -4.22 21.35 -7.01
C LYS A 99 -4.92 22.36 -6.11
N ILE A 100 -5.12 22.04 -4.83
CA ILE A 100 -5.76 22.95 -3.86
C ILE A 100 -4.99 24.27 -3.74
N ASN A 101 -3.65 24.22 -3.67
CA ASN A 101 -2.82 25.42 -3.60
C ASN A 101 -2.87 26.28 -4.88
N GLY A 102 -3.24 25.72 -6.02
CA GLY A 102 -3.42 26.46 -7.28
C GLY A 102 -4.68 27.31 -7.29
N TYR A 103 -5.78 26.81 -6.69
CA TYR A 103 -7.07 27.52 -6.64
C TYR A 103 -7.08 28.77 -5.74
N GLY A 104 -6.14 28.89 -4.79
CA GLY A 104 -6.03 30.05 -3.90
C GLY A 104 -5.09 31.15 -4.42
N ARG A 105 -4.64 31.08 -5.67
CA ARG A 105 -3.71 32.04 -6.29
C ARG A 105 -4.31 32.76 -7.51
N GLU A 106 -5.63 32.80 -7.59
CA GLU A 106 -6.38 33.64 -8.53
C GLU A 106 -6.85 34.93 -7.85
#